data_AF-A0A3N5T2N8-F1
#
_entry.id   AF-A0A3N5T2N8-F1
#
_cell.length_a   1.000
_cell.length_b   1.000
_cell.length_c   1.000
_cell.angle_alpha   90.00
_cell.angle_beta   90.00
_cell.angle_gamma   90.00
#
_symmetry.space_group_name_H-M   'P 1'
#
loop_
_entity.id
_entity.type
_entity.pdbx_description
1 polymer ?
#
loop_
_entity_poly.entity_id
_entity_poly.type
_entity_poly.pdbx_seq_one_letter_code
_entity_poly.pdbx_strand_id
1 'polypeptide(L)'
;MSDFPYLSLSRISIDPALARTLPRRLAYYYQALPLARDDNELTLVMAHPENQAAVAVLQAVLGEHIVPVQGAGDEIKATLGTIWAGEKDLGTSRVLAWGASPEHAAQVATVADLVARAFSAQVTFLDASQSSLETVLTVAREGQYSLTVIDAPQGELLSRVLRLSSTPVLLVRGTLLNLRRILLVLRGHSPDDSVLDWIIPLAQMGQATVTLLTVTPPTVRGLPSKSGMTAGLGSFLSPEQETNQHVMACGQRLTAAGIQGQLKLRQGELEHEIAGEVGQGCYDLVTIAAEAHGDFVQRVLSRIDGVAADCRLPVLVIKPLAD
;
A
#
# COMPACT_ATOMS: atom_id res chain seq x y z
N MET A 1 -15.50 3.70 22.66
CA MET A 1 -15.13 5.13 22.55
C MET A 1 -13.75 5.15 21.94
N SER A 2 -13.53 5.92 20.87
CA SER A 2 -12.21 6.06 20.25
C SER A 2 -11.25 6.72 21.26
N ASP A 3 -10.02 6.21 21.36
CA ASP A 3 -8.97 6.81 22.22
C ASP A 3 -8.47 8.14 21.65
N PHE A 4 -8.92 8.50 20.44
CA PHE A 4 -8.53 9.71 19.73
C PHE A 4 -9.72 10.69 19.63
N PRO A 5 -9.50 12.00 19.87
CA PRO A 5 -10.53 12.99 19.65
C PRO A 5 -10.88 13.06 18.16
N TYR A 6 -12.16 13.21 17.84
CA TYR A 6 -12.62 13.39 16.46
C TYR A 6 -12.71 14.87 16.10
N LEU A 7 -12.24 15.22 14.91
CA LEU A 7 -12.26 16.57 14.36
C LEU A 7 -12.76 16.57 12.92
N SER A 8 -13.82 17.33 12.64
CA SER A 8 -14.26 17.61 11.27
C SER A 8 -13.51 18.81 10.71
N LEU A 9 -12.93 18.64 9.53
CA LEU A 9 -12.12 19.66 8.85
C LEU A 9 -12.96 20.81 8.32
N SER A 10 -14.26 20.58 8.09
CA SER A 10 -15.21 21.63 7.68
C SER A 10 -15.36 22.77 8.69
N ARG A 11 -14.91 22.58 9.94
CA ARG A 11 -15.11 23.52 11.06
C ARG A 11 -13.87 24.34 11.42
N ILE A 12 -12.75 24.15 10.71
CA ILE A 12 -11.49 24.82 11.02
C ILE A 12 -10.89 25.48 9.78
N SER A 13 -10.11 26.53 10.00
CA SER A 13 -9.26 27.11 8.96
C SER A 13 -7.93 26.36 8.96
N ILE A 14 -7.52 25.89 7.78
CA ILE A 14 -6.30 25.09 7.63
C ILE A 14 -5.22 25.98 7.05
N ASP A 15 -4.08 26.07 7.73
CA ASP A 15 -2.91 26.77 7.23
C ASP A 15 -2.22 25.93 6.14
N PRO A 16 -2.24 26.36 4.86
CA PRO A 16 -1.65 25.60 3.77
C PRO A 16 -0.12 25.51 3.85
N ALA A 17 0.55 26.38 4.61
CA ALA A 17 2.00 26.33 4.82
C ALA A 17 2.35 25.21 5.81
N LEU A 18 1.63 25.13 6.93
CA LEU A 18 1.77 24.03 7.90
C LEU A 18 1.37 22.69 7.27
N ALA A 19 0.26 22.64 6.55
CA ALA A 19 -0.18 21.43 5.87
C ALA A 19 0.88 20.83 4.93
N ARG A 20 1.65 21.69 4.25
CA ARG A 20 2.70 21.33 3.31
C ARG A 20 4.01 20.89 3.95
N THR A 21 4.14 20.93 5.28
CA THR A 21 5.31 20.35 5.96
C THR A 21 5.35 18.84 5.82
N LEU A 22 4.19 18.20 5.67
CA LEU A 22 4.10 16.79 5.29
C LEU A 22 4.18 16.67 3.76
N PRO A 23 5.13 15.89 3.20
CA PRO A 23 5.21 15.66 1.76
C PRO A 23 3.88 15.15 1.20
N ARG A 24 3.49 15.70 0.04
CA ARG A 24 2.17 15.48 -0.58
C ARG A 24 1.82 13.99 -0.65
N ARG A 25 2.75 13.17 -1.15
CA ARG A 25 2.53 11.73 -1.33
C ARG A 25 2.33 10.99 0.00
N LEU A 26 3.04 11.39 1.06
CA LEU A 26 2.82 10.84 2.40
C LEU A 26 1.48 11.28 2.97
N ALA A 27 1.07 12.54 2.74
CA ALA A 27 -0.24 13.04 3.16
C ALA A 27 -1.39 12.24 2.54
N TYR A 28 -1.33 11.95 1.24
CA TYR A 28 -2.32 11.11 0.57
C TYR A 28 -2.25 9.63 1.00
N TYR A 29 -1.05 9.06 1.11
CA TYR A 29 -0.85 7.65 1.46
C TYR A 29 -1.37 7.33 2.87
N TYR A 30 -1.06 8.18 3.84
CA TYR A 30 -1.51 8.01 5.22
C TYR A 30 -2.84 8.69 5.51
N GLN A 31 -3.40 9.45 4.56
CA GLN A 31 -4.56 10.31 4.77
C GLN A 31 -4.38 11.14 6.04
N ALA A 32 -3.29 11.88 6.07
CA ALA A 32 -2.83 12.64 7.21
C ALA A 32 -2.57 14.10 6.82
N LEU A 33 -2.84 15.02 7.75
CA LEU A 33 -2.71 16.46 7.49
C LEU A 33 -2.29 17.20 8.76
N PRO A 34 -1.15 17.93 8.75
CA PRO A 34 -0.76 18.82 9.84
C PRO A 34 -1.78 19.94 10.04
N LEU A 35 -2.23 20.17 11.28
CA LEU A 35 -3.27 21.16 11.59
C LEU A 35 -2.79 22.31 12.47
N ALA A 36 -2.03 21.99 13.51
CA ALA A 36 -1.53 22.98 14.46
C ALA A 36 -0.19 22.52 15.02
N ARG A 37 0.65 23.49 15.35
CA ARG A 37 1.92 23.28 16.05
C ARG A 37 1.90 24.09 17.33
N ASP A 38 2.22 23.44 18.44
CA ASP A 38 2.40 24.07 19.74
C ASP A 38 3.67 23.52 20.39
N ASP A 39 4.61 24.39 20.72
CA ASP A 39 5.96 24.03 21.19
C ASP A 39 6.66 22.95 20.33
N ASN A 40 6.69 21.71 20.82
CA ASN A 40 7.31 20.53 20.18
C ASN A 40 6.29 19.46 19.79
N GLU A 41 5.00 19.81 19.83
CA GLU A 41 3.88 18.94 19.48
C GLU A 41 3.22 19.41 18.18
N LEU A 42 3.04 18.47 17.27
CA LEU A 42 2.32 18.67 16.04
C LEU A 42 0.99 17.91 16.11
N THR A 43 -0.11 18.65 16.07
CA THR A 43 -1.44 18.07 15.91
C THR A 43 -1.60 17.61 14.47
N LEU A 44 -1.79 16.31 14.30
CA LEU A 44 -1.94 15.67 12.99
C LEU A 44 -3.31 15.02 12.91
N VAL A 45 -4.17 15.47 11.99
CA VAL A 45 -5.39 14.71 11.71
C VAL A 45 -5.05 13.51 10.85
N MET A 46 -5.65 12.36 11.16
CA MET A 46 -5.47 11.10 10.44
C MET A 46 -6.81 10.39 10.30
N ALA A 47 -7.01 9.67 9.19
CA ALA A 47 -8.15 8.76 9.04
C ALA A 47 -8.08 7.58 10.02
N HIS A 48 -6.86 7.08 10.27
CA HIS A 48 -6.58 5.89 11.09
C HIS A 48 -5.47 6.15 12.12
N PRO A 49 -5.72 6.96 13.17
CA PRO A 49 -4.73 7.29 14.20
C PRO A 49 -4.28 6.07 15.05
N GLU A 50 -5.06 4.98 15.05
CA GLU A 50 -4.71 3.71 15.70
C GLU A 50 -3.52 3.00 15.03
N ASN A 51 -3.18 3.34 13.78
CA ASN A 51 -2.04 2.78 13.08
C ASN A 51 -0.72 3.37 13.62
N GLN A 52 -0.20 2.76 14.69
CA GLN A 52 1.04 3.19 15.35
C GLN A 52 2.27 3.15 14.43
N ALA A 53 2.29 2.26 13.43
CA ALA A 53 3.37 2.22 12.46
C ALA A 53 3.35 3.45 11.55
N ALA A 54 2.16 3.89 11.11
CA ALA A 54 2.00 5.12 10.35
C ALA A 54 2.39 6.35 11.18
N VAL A 55 1.94 6.44 12.44
CA VAL A 55 2.31 7.53 13.36
C VAL A 55 3.82 7.61 13.53
N ALA A 56 4.49 6.48 13.79
CA ALA A 56 5.95 6.45 13.94
C ALA A 56 6.70 6.91 12.68
N VAL A 57 6.22 6.55 11.49
CA VAL A 57 6.79 7.02 10.22
C VAL A 57 6.62 8.52 10.05
N LEU A 58 5.39 9.02 10.25
CA LEU A 58 5.08 10.44 10.11
C LEU A 58 5.90 11.28 11.11
N GLN A 59 6.07 10.78 12.33
CA GLN A 59 6.87 11.43 13.37
C GLN A 59 8.35 11.49 12.98
N ALA A 60 8.90 10.40 12.43
CA ALA A 60 10.28 10.39 11.94
C ALA A 60 10.49 11.35 10.76
N VAL A 61 9.51 11.49 9.87
CA VAL A 61 9.56 12.42 8.72
C VAL A 61 9.45 13.88 9.16
N LEU A 62 8.52 14.18 10.06
CA LEU A 62 8.23 15.55 10.48
C LEU A 62 9.22 16.04 11.56
N GLY A 63 9.88 15.13 12.27
CA GLY A 63 10.84 15.47 13.33
C GLY A 63 10.21 16.04 14.60
N GLU A 64 8.89 15.93 14.75
CA GLU A 64 8.09 16.51 15.84
C GLU A 64 7.30 15.41 16.58
N HIS A 65 6.95 15.63 17.84
CA HIS A 65 6.07 14.71 18.56
C HIS A 65 4.65 14.82 18.00
N ILE A 66 4.07 13.73 17.49
CA ILE A 66 2.74 13.75 16.90
C ILE A 66 1.67 13.56 17.96
N VAL A 67 0.69 14.47 17.98
CA VAL A 67 -0.59 14.31 18.69
C VAL A 67 -1.66 13.95 17.66
N PRO A 68 -2.01 12.66 17.51
CA PRO A 68 -2.94 12.23 16.48
C PRO A 68 -4.39 12.56 16.86
N VAL A 69 -5.13 13.07 15.87
CA VAL A 69 -6.56 13.38 15.96
C VAL A 69 -7.29 12.61 14.85
N GLN A 70 -8.45 12.05 15.15
CA GLN A 70 -9.22 11.31 14.15
C GLN A 70 -10.02 12.27 13.25
N GLY A 71 -10.00 12.04 11.94
CA GLY A 71 -10.83 12.75 10.97
C GLY A 71 -11.43 11.80 9.95
N ALA A 72 -12.45 12.27 9.21
CA ALA A 72 -13.02 11.48 8.13
C ALA A 72 -12.08 11.44 6.92
N GLY A 73 -11.78 10.25 6.40
CA GLY A 73 -10.80 10.09 5.31
C GLY A 73 -11.18 10.79 4.00
N ASP A 74 -12.48 10.89 3.71
CA ASP A 74 -13.01 11.64 2.57
C ASP A 74 -12.88 13.17 2.74
N GLU A 75 -13.17 13.70 3.93
CA GLU A 75 -12.90 15.11 4.28
C GLU A 75 -11.41 15.42 4.14
N ILE A 76 -10.54 14.57 4.70
CA ILE A 76 -9.08 14.73 4.60
C ILE A 76 -8.67 14.77 3.13
N LYS A 77 -9.06 13.79 2.31
CA LYS A 77 -8.74 13.75 0.87
C LYS A 77 -9.22 15.00 0.13
N ALA A 78 -10.45 15.45 0.38
CA ALA A 78 -11.00 16.65 -0.25
C ALA A 78 -10.17 17.90 0.10
N THR A 79 -9.75 18.01 1.36
CA THR A 79 -8.87 19.06 1.84
C THR A 79 -7.47 18.99 1.21
N LEU A 80 -6.85 17.81 1.14
CA LEU A 80 -5.59 17.61 0.42
C LEU A 80 -5.72 18.03 -1.05
N GLY A 81 -6.85 17.71 -1.69
CA GLY A 81 -7.14 18.12 -3.07
C GLY A 81 -7.17 19.64 -3.25
N THR A 82 -7.66 20.36 -2.23
CA THR A 82 -7.70 21.82 -2.21
C THR A 82 -6.32 22.43 -1.95
N ILE A 83 -5.58 21.89 -0.98
CA ILE A 83 -4.23 22.40 -0.62
C ILE A 83 -3.29 22.28 -1.82
N TRP A 84 -3.25 21.12 -2.46
CA TRP A 84 -2.38 20.84 -3.61
C TRP A 84 -3.11 21.06 -4.96
N ALA A 85 -4.17 21.88 -4.99
CA ALA A 85 -4.89 22.19 -6.21
C ALA A 85 -3.95 22.78 -7.28
N GLY A 86 -3.97 22.22 -8.49
CA GLY A 86 -3.10 22.64 -9.60
C GLY A 86 -1.75 21.93 -9.64
N GLU A 87 -1.30 21.31 -8.55
CA GLU A 87 -0.21 20.34 -8.55
C GLU A 87 -0.77 18.99 -9.04
N LYS A 88 -0.87 18.85 -10.37
CA LYS A 88 -1.01 17.52 -10.97
C LYS A 88 0.28 16.74 -10.66
N ASP A 89 0.21 15.41 -10.59
CA ASP A 89 1.39 14.56 -10.72
C ASP A 89 1.95 14.75 -12.15
N LEU A 90 2.64 15.88 -12.39
CA LEU A 90 3.07 16.37 -13.71
C LEU A 90 4.40 15.75 -14.13
N GLY A 91 4.59 14.47 -13.83
CA GLY A 91 5.56 13.66 -14.52
C GLY A 91 4.82 12.74 -15.47
N THR A 92 5.31 12.58 -16.71
CA THR A 92 5.13 11.31 -17.42
C THR A 92 5.44 10.21 -16.41
N SER A 93 4.51 9.28 -16.16
CA SER A 93 4.80 8.15 -15.27
C SER A 93 6.05 7.44 -15.81
N ARG A 94 7.02 7.16 -14.95
CA ARG A 94 8.26 6.50 -15.33
C ARG A 94 8.41 5.22 -14.53
N VAL A 95 8.67 4.14 -15.22
CA VAL A 95 8.94 2.83 -14.64
C VAL A 95 10.44 2.57 -14.76
N LEU A 96 11.09 2.31 -13.64
CA LEU A 96 12.46 1.81 -13.64
C LEU A 96 12.41 0.29 -13.68
N ALA A 97 13.21 -0.35 -14.52
CA ALA A 97 13.24 -1.79 -14.66
C ALA A 97 14.67 -2.34 -14.61
N TRP A 98 14.89 -3.39 -13.81
CA TRP A 98 16.20 -4.04 -13.69
C TRP A 98 16.07 -5.53 -13.35
N GLY A 99 16.82 -6.39 -14.05
CA GLY A 99 16.92 -7.82 -13.74
C GLY A 99 18.36 -8.20 -13.40
N ALA A 100 18.57 -9.11 -12.46
CA ALA A 100 19.91 -9.50 -12.00
C ALA A 100 20.71 -10.33 -13.02
N SER A 101 20.03 -10.95 -13.99
CA SER A 101 20.62 -11.78 -15.05
C SER A 101 19.94 -11.48 -16.40
N PRO A 102 20.54 -11.85 -17.54
CA PRO A 102 19.91 -11.65 -18.85
C PRO A 102 18.53 -12.33 -18.99
N GLU A 103 18.38 -13.53 -18.42
CA GLU A 103 17.11 -14.27 -18.42
C GLU A 103 16.03 -13.52 -17.60
N HIS A 104 16.39 -13.10 -16.38
CA HIS A 104 15.47 -12.35 -15.53
C HIS A 104 15.19 -10.95 -16.09
N ALA A 105 16.15 -10.32 -16.75
CA ALA A 105 15.99 -9.01 -17.38
C ALA A 105 14.91 -9.04 -18.48
N ALA A 106 14.83 -10.11 -19.28
CA ALA A 106 13.79 -10.27 -20.28
C ALA A 106 12.38 -10.40 -19.65
N GLN A 107 12.28 -11.14 -18.54
CA GLN A 107 11.02 -11.29 -17.79
C GLN A 107 10.61 -9.96 -17.15
N VAL A 108 11.55 -9.28 -16.47
CA VAL A 108 11.35 -7.95 -15.89
C VAL A 108 10.94 -6.94 -16.96
N ALA A 109 11.53 -6.99 -18.16
CA ALA A 109 11.12 -6.13 -19.27
C ALA A 109 9.70 -6.38 -19.73
N THR A 110 9.32 -7.64 -19.89
CA THR A 110 7.95 -8.00 -20.27
C THR A 110 6.93 -7.50 -19.23
N VAL A 111 7.25 -7.65 -17.95
CA VAL A 111 6.41 -7.16 -16.84
C VAL A 111 6.37 -5.63 -16.81
N ALA A 112 7.52 -4.97 -16.93
CA ALA A 112 7.62 -3.51 -16.93
C ALA A 112 6.85 -2.87 -18.08
N ASP A 113 6.94 -3.43 -19.29
CA ASP A 113 6.18 -2.97 -20.46
C ASP A 113 4.67 -3.13 -20.25
N LEU A 114 4.25 -4.26 -19.68
CA LEU A 114 2.84 -4.52 -19.38
C LEU A 114 2.30 -3.48 -18.40
N VAL A 115 3.04 -3.20 -17.32
CA VAL A 115 2.63 -2.19 -16.34
C VAL A 115 2.68 -0.79 -16.97
N ALA A 116 3.72 -0.48 -17.72
CA ALA A 116 3.86 0.83 -18.35
C ALA A 116 2.72 1.13 -19.33
N ARG A 117 2.22 0.13 -20.08
CA ARG A 117 1.02 0.30 -20.91
C ARG A 117 -0.21 0.66 -20.07
N ALA A 118 -0.42 0.02 -18.93
CA ALA A 118 -1.56 0.30 -18.05
C ALA A 118 -1.54 1.75 -17.52
N PHE A 119 -0.35 2.32 -17.31
CA PHE A 119 -0.18 3.68 -16.77
C PHE A 119 0.24 4.72 -17.81
N SER A 120 0.31 4.36 -19.10
CA SER A 120 0.89 5.22 -20.15
C SER A 120 2.27 5.78 -19.77
N ALA A 121 3.10 4.93 -19.17
CA ALA A 121 4.39 5.28 -18.60
C ALA A 121 5.55 4.99 -19.58
N GLN A 122 6.68 5.67 -19.37
CA GLN A 122 7.94 5.36 -20.05
C GLN A 122 8.76 4.38 -19.21
N VAL A 123 9.35 3.37 -19.84
CA VAL A 123 10.23 2.41 -19.15
C VAL A 123 11.69 2.82 -19.35
N THR A 124 12.45 2.87 -18.26
CA THR A 124 13.91 2.99 -18.28
C THR A 124 14.50 1.67 -17.79
N PHE A 125 15.33 1.05 -18.63
CA PHE A 125 16.01 -0.20 -18.31
C PHE A 125 17.45 0.07 -17.86
N LEU A 126 17.82 -0.50 -16.71
CA LEU A 126 19.22 -0.52 -16.27
C LEU A 126 19.88 -1.84 -16.62
N ASP A 127 21.08 -1.77 -17.21
CA ASP A 127 21.86 -2.94 -17.57
C ASP A 127 22.44 -3.61 -16.33
N ALA A 128 22.15 -4.90 -16.16
CA ALA A 128 22.64 -5.75 -15.08
C ALA A 128 24.16 -5.85 -15.02
N SER A 129 24.83 -5.76 -16.17
CA SER A 129 26.30 -5.84 -16.26
C SER A 129 26.99 -4.56 -15.75
N GLN A 130 26.25 -3.45 -15.65
CA GLN A 130 26.78 -2.13 -15.28
C GLN A 130 26.18 -1.56 -14.00
N SER A 131 25.12 -2.20 -13.47
CA SER A 131 24.34 -1.67 -12.36
C SER A 131 24.12 -2.73 -11.28
N SER A 132 24.47 -2.40 -10.04
CA SER A 132 24.06 -3.20 -8.88
C SER A 132 22.67 -2.78 -8.40
N LEU A 133 22.09 -3.59 -7.52
CA LEU A 133 20.80 -3.30 -6.88
C LEU A 133 20.83 -1.97 -6.12
N GLU A 134 21.95 -1.60 -5.50
CA GLU A 134 22.12 -0.31 -4.83
C GLU A 134 22.04 0.87 -5.80
N THR A 135 22.64 0.73 -6.99
CA THR A 135 22.53 1.73 -8.05
C THR A 135 21.08 1.89 -8.49
N VAL A 136 20.35 0.78 -8.66
CA VAL A 136 18.92 0.80 -9.04
C VAL A 136 18.09 1.56 -8.01
N LEU A 137 18.27 1.27 -6.72
CA LEU A 137 17.54 1.94 -5.64
C LEU A 137 17.88 3.44 -5.56
N THR A 138 19.14 3.81 -5.82
CA THR A 138 19.58 5.21 -5.87
C THR A 138 18.96 5.95 -7.04
N VAL A 139 18.99 5.35 -8.23
CA VAL A 139 18.37 5.91 -9.45
C VAL A 139 16.85 6.00 -9.29
N ALA A 140 16.19 5.03 -8.66
CA ALA A 140 14.76 5.07 -8.38
C ALA A 140 14.38 6.28 -7.53
N ARG A 141 15.17 6.55 -6.48
CA ARG A 141 14.97 7.67 -5.56
C ARG A 141 15.19 9.03 -6.22
N GLU A 142 16.23 9.16 -7.02
CA GLU A 142 16.62 10.45 -7.62
C GLU A 142 15.88 10.73 -8.94
N GLY A 143 15.44 9.70 -9.66
CA GLY A 143 14.99 9.79 -11.05
C GLY A 143 13.50 10.03 -11.28
N GLN A 144 12.75 10.45 -10.25
CA GLN A 144 11.29 10.71 -10.33
C GLN A 144 10.49 9.52 -10.91
N TYR A 145 10.89 8.29 -10.58
CA TYR A 145 10.16 7.10 -11.00
C TYR A 145 8.90 6.90 -10.15
N SER A 146 7.81 6.44 -10.77
CA SER A 146 6.58 6.10 -10.06
C SER A 146 6.55 4.64 -9.61
N LEU A 147 7.30 3.76 -10.29
CA LEU A 147 7.38 2.34 -9.98
C LEU A 147 8.78 1.80 -10.29
N THR A 148 9.27 0.90 -9.44
CA THR A 148 10.48 0.11 -9.69
C THR A 148 10.12 -1.35 -9.88
N VAL A 149 10.41 -1.92 -11.05
CA VAL A 149 10.21 -3.33 -11.39
C VAL A 149 11.55 -4.04 -11.32
N ILE A 150 11.66 -5.01 -10.43
CA ILE A 150 12.92 -5.75 -10.26
C ILE A 150 12.69 -7.24 -10.20
N ASP A 151 13.71 -7.99 -10.57
CA ASP A 151 13.83 -9.40 -10.19
C ASP A 151 13.77 -9.53 -8.66
N ALA A 152 12.96 -10.46 -8.16
CA ALA A 152 12.70 -10.58 -6.74
C ALA A 152 13.94 -11.14 -6.01
N PRO A 153 14.64 -10.34 -5.20
CA PRO A 153 15.74 -10.84 -4.38
C PRO A 153 15.21 -11.79 -3.30
N GLN A 154 16.12 -12.60 -2.76
CA GLN A 154 15.82 -13.56 -1.69
C GLN A 154 16.52 -13.15 -0.38
N GLY A 155 15.98 -13.60 0.75
CA GLY A 155 16.58 -13.41 2.08
C GLY A 155 16.81 -11.94 2.44
N GLU A 156 17.98 -11.62 2.99
CA GLU A 156 18.33 -10.27 3.48
C GLU A 156 18.28 -9.17 2.40
N LEU A 157 18.52 -9.53 1.14
CA LEU A 157 18.46 -8.57 0.04
C LEU A 157 17.03 -8.06 -0.19
N LEU A 158 16.02 -8.91 0.02
CA LEU A 158 14.61 -8.51 -0.04
C LEU A 158 14.28 -7.51 1.07
N SER A 159 14.68 -7.81 2.30
CA SER A 159 14.52 -6.90 3.45
C SER A 159 15.13 -5.53 3.15
N ARG A 160 16.31 -5.52 2.53
CA ARG A 160 17.02 -4.30 2.16
C ARG A 160 16.31 -3.52 1.05
N VAL A 161 15.82 -4.17 0.00
CA VAL A 161 15.01 -3.52 -1.05
C VAL A 161 13.75 -2.90 -0.47
N LEU A 162 13.01 -3.66 0.33
CA LEU A 162 11.76 -3.18 0.92
C LEU A 162 12.02 -1.98 1.83
N ARG A 163 13.11 -1.98 2.60
CA ARG A 163 13.48 -0.88 3.49
C ARG A 163 13.93 0.37 2.74
N LEU A 164 14.75 0.21 1.71
CA LEU A 164 15.41 1.31 1.01
C LEU A 164 14.64 1.85 -0.19
N SER A 165 13.64 1.12 -0.69
CA SER A 165 12.84 1.60 -1.81
C SER A 165 12.00 2.82 -1.41
N SER A 166 12.18 3.89 -2.16
CA SER A 166 11.38 5.12 -2.09
C SER A 166 10.17 5.11 -3.01
N THR A 167 10.02 4.06 -3.82
CA THR A 167 8.91 3.89 -4.76
C THR A 167 8.18 2.57 -4.50
N PRO A 168 6.92 2.43 -4.95
CA PRO A 168 6.31 1.13 -5.13
C PRO A 168 7.25 0.19 -5.89
N VAL A 169 7.27 -1.09 -5.49
CA VAL A 169 8.15 -2.10 -6.07
C VAL A 169 7.32 -3.26 -6.59
N LEU A 170 7.51 -3.62 -7.85
CA LEU A 170 6.99 -4.87 -8.41
C LEU A 170 8.10 -5.91 -8.44
N LEU A 171 7.97 -6.91 -7.58
CA LEU A 171 8.88 -8.04 -7.47
C LEU A 171 8.48 -9.12 -8.49
N VAL A 172 9.29 -9.31 -9.52
CA VAL A 172 9.09 -10.31 -10.56
C VAL A 172 9.66 -11.64 -10.07
N ARG A 173 8.82 -12.67 -9.99
CA ARG A 173 9.19 -13.97 -9.39
C ARG A 173 9.24 -15.12 -10.39
N GLY A 174 9.46 -14.88 -11.68
CA GLY A 174 9.68 -15.93 -12.69
C GLY A 174 8.46 -16.32 -13.54
N THR A 175 7.25 -15.84 -13.22
CA THR A 175 6.04 -16.08 -14.04
C THR A 175 5.67 -14.84 -14.84
N LEU A 176 5.24 -15.03 -16.08
CA LEU A 176 4.66 -13.96 -16.89
C LEU A 176 3.30 -13.53 -16.34
N LEU A 177 3.07 -12.22 -16.24
CA LEU A 177 1.80 -11.65 -15.77
C LEU A 177 0.70 -11.79 -16.84
N ASN A 178 -0.27 -12.68 -16.62
CA ASN A 178 -1.49 -12.77 -17.44
C ASN A 178 -2.64 -11.89 -16.89
N LEU A 179 -2.44 -11.21 -15.76
CA LEU A 179 -3.38 -10.28 -15.09
C LEU A 179 -4.87 -10.68 -15.21
N ARG A 180 -5.21 -11.95 -15.00
CA ARG A 180 -6.61 -12.41 -14.97
C ARG A 180 -7.15 -12.45 -13.54
N ARG A 181 -6.28 -12.72 -12.58
CA ARG A 181 -6.64 -12.89 -11.17
C ARG A 181 -5.67 -12.14 -10.28
N ILE A 182 -6.15 -11.08 -9.65
CA ILE A 182 -5.35 -10.22 -8.76
C ILE A 182 -5.84 -10.44 -7.32
N LEU A 183 -4.93 -10.75 -6.41
CA LEU A 183 -5.20 -10.77 -4.97
C LEU A 183 -4.77 -9.42 -4.37
N LEU A 184 -5.73 -8.67 -3.86
CA LEU A 184 -5.50 -7.43 -3.12
C LEU A 184 -5.67 -7.70 -1.62
N VAL A 185 -4.58 -7.60 -0.88
CA VAL A 185 -4.58 -7.73 0.58
C VAL A 185 -4.98 -6.40 1.21
N LEU A 186 -6.12 -6.38 1.90
CA LEU A 186 -6.61 -5.25 2.66
C LEU A 186 -6.27 -5.42 4.14
N ARG A 187 -5.71 -4.37 4.73
CA ARG A 187 -5.31 -4.34 6.13
C ARG A 187 -6.24 -3.51 7.01
N GLY A 188 -7.20 -2.81 6.41
CA GLY A 188 -8.22 -2.06 7.14
C GLY A 188 -7.85 -0.60 7.41
N HIS A 189 -6.88 -0.05 6.66
CA HIS A 189 -6.36 1.29 6.88
C HIS A 189 -6.04 2.03 5.56
N SER A 190 -5.81 3.34 5.65
CA SER A 190 -5.67 4.27 4.50
C SER A 190 -4.72 3.84 3.37
N PRO A 191 -3.57 3.20 3.61
CA PRO A 191 -2.72 2.67 2.54
C PRO A 191 -3.43 1.78 1.51
N ASP A 192 -4.49 1.06 1.90
CA ASP A 192 -5.23 0.19 0.99
C ASP A 192 -5.89 0.99 -0.15
N ASP A 193 -6.31 2.23 0.11
CA ASP A 193 -6.89 3.09 -0.92
C ASP A 193 -5.87 3.45 -1.99
N SER A 194 -4.63 3.73 -1.59
CA SER A 194 -3.54 4.00 -2.54
C SER A 194 -3.24 2.77 -3.39
N VAL A 195 -3.46 1.56 -2.89
CA VAL A 195 -3.28 0.34 -3.69
C VAL A 195 -4.27 0.27 -4.85
N LEU A 196 -5.51 0.74 -4.66
CA LEU A 196 -6.53 0.73 -5.71
C LEU A 196 -6.17 1.63 -6.89
N ASP A 197 -5.41 2.71 -6.68
CA ASP A 197 -4.87 3.55 -7.77
C ASP A 197 -3.96 2.75 -8.71
N TRP A 198 -3.29 1.71 -8.18
CA TRP A 198 -2.44 0.83 -8.96
C TRP A 198 -3.22 -0.35 -9.57
N ILE A 199 -4.15 -0.91 -8.82
CA ILE A 199 -4.85 -2.14 -9.24
C ILE A 199 -5.89 -1.88 -10.30
N ILE A 200 -6.61 -0.75 -10.24
CA ILE A 200 -7.71 -0.47 -11.18
C ILE A 200 -7.22 -0.46 -12.65
N PRO A 201 -6.16 0.30 -13.02
CA PRO A 201 -5.67 0.32 -14.40
C PRO A 201 -5.15 -1.05 -14.87
N LEU A 202 -4.45 -1.77 -13.98
CA LEU A 202 -3.94 -3.11 -14.28
C LEU A 202 -5.08 -4.11 -14.52
N ALA A 203 -6.10 -4.09 -13.65
CA ALA A 203 -7.26 -4.95 -13.76
C ALA A 203 -8.08 -4.66 -15.02
N GLN A 204 -8.28 -3.39 -15.38
CA GLN A 204 -8.99 -3.01 -16.59
C GLN A 204 -8.26 -3.48 -17.86
N MET A 205 -6.95 -3.28 -17.92
CA MET A 205 -6.14 -3.73 -19.04
C MET A 205 -6.16 -5.27 -19.19
N GLY A 206 -6.10 -6.01 -18.09
CA GLY A 206 -6.10 -7.47 -18.08
C GLY A 206 -7.50 -8.11 -18.12
N GLN A 207 -8.57 -7.31 -18.03
CA GLN A 207 -9.93 -7.78 -17.71
C GLN A 207 -9.95 -8.71 -16.49
N ALA A 208 -9.18 -8.33 -15.47
CA ALA A 208 -8.91 -9.13 -14.30
C ALA A 208 -10.12 -9.19 -13.36
N THR A 209 -10.28 -10.33 -12.69
CA THR A 209 -11.03 -10.41 -11.44
C THR A 209 -10.12 -10.04 -10.27
N VAL A 210 -10.60 -9.17 -9.39
CA VAL A 210 -9.88 -8.77 -8.18
C VAL A 210 -10.51 -9.45 -6.97
N THR A 211 -9.70 -10.18 -6.20
CA THR A 211 -10.09 -10.72 -4.89
C THR A 211 -9.57 -9.81 -3.80
N LEU A 212 -10.47 -9.19 -3.03
CA LEU A 212 -10.17 -8.47 -1.81
C LEU A 212 -10.07 -9.48 -0.67
N LEU A 213 -8.89 -9.61 -0.06
CA LEU A 213 -8.67 -10.43 1.12
C LEU A 213 -8.49 -9.54 2.35
N THR A 214 -9.32 -9.73 3.35
CA THR A 214 -9.15 -9.12 4.68
C THR A 214 -9.22 -10.19 5.76
N VAL A 215 -8.40 -10.03 6.78
CA VAL A 215 -8.24 -11.01 7.85
C VAL A 215 -8.56 -10.35 9.18
N THR A 216 -9.53 -10.92 9.88
CA THR A 216 -9.86 -10.52 11.25
C THR A 216 -8.95 -11.24 12.23
N PRO A 217 -8.47 -10.55 13.29
CA PRO A 217 -7.66 -11.21 14.32
C PRO A 217 -8.41 -12.38 14.98
N PRO A 218 -7.69 -13.38 15.50
CA PRO A 218 -8.31 -14.48 16.20
C PRO A 218 -9.04 -13.99 17.46
N THR A 219 -10.20 -14.59 17.74
CA THR A 219 -10.91 -14.37 19.01
C THR A 219 -10.15 -15.01 20.16
N VAL A 220 -9.59 -14.19 21.05
CA VAL A 220 -9.06 -14.70 22.32
C VAL A 220 -10.23 -15.00 23.26
N ARG A 221 -10.55 -16.28 23.46
CA ARG A 221 -11.55 -16.69 24.46
C ARG A 221 -11.08 -16.31 25.86
N GLY A 222 -11.91 -15.58 26.61
CA GLY A 222 -11.72 -15.31 28.03
C GLY A 222 -11.16 -13.92 28.38
N LEU A 223 -10.74 -13.11 27.40
CA LEU A 223 -10.50 -11.68 27.65
C LEU A 223 -11.79 -10.89 27.35
N PRO A 224 -12.29 -10.05 28.27
CA PRO A 224 -13.34 -9.12 27.94
C PRO A 224 -12.79 -8.11 26.93
N SER A 225 -13.33 -8.14 25.71
CA SER A 225 -13.20 -7.03 24.77
C SER A 225 -13.73 -5.78 25.46
N LYS A 226 -12.90 -4.74 25.57
CA LYS A 226 -13.27 -3.46 26.22
C LYS A 226 -14.48 -2.77 25.55
N SER A 227 -14.92 -3.24 24.39
CA SER A 227 -16.07 -2.72 23.63
C SER A 227 -17.31 -3.62 23.64
N GLY A 228 -17.38 -4.70 24.43
CA GLY A 228 -18.59 -5.54 24.55
C GLY A 228 -19.00 -6.33 23.30
N MET A 229 -18.39 -6.06 22.14
CA MET A 229 -18.52 -6.85 20.92
C MET A 229 -17.45 -7.94 20.88
N THR A 230 -17.90 -9.16 20.56
CA THR A 230 -17.03 -10.29 20.23
C THR A 230 -16.09 -9.87 19.10
N ALA A 231 -14.78 -9.93 19.33
CA ALA A 231 -13.80 -9.89 18.24
C ALA A 231 -14.10 -11.03 17.22
N GLY A 232 -13.55 -10.99 16.02
CA GLY A 232 -13.72 -12.04 15.00
C GLY A 232 -14.76 -11.72 13.92
N LEU A 233 -15.07 -12.70 13.05
CA LEU A 233 -15.90 -12.48 11.84
C LEU A 233 -17.26 -11.82 12.12
N GLY A 234 -17.85 -12.05 13.29
CA GLY A 234 -19.11 -11.42 13.70
C GLY A 234 -19.01 -9.89 13.86
N SER A 235 -17.84 -9.36 14.20
CA SER A 235 -17.63 -7.91 14.29
C SER A 235 -17.62 -7.25 12.90
N PHE A 236 -17.16 -7.98 11.88
CA PHE A 236 -17.19 -7.55 10.47
C PHE A 236 -18.59 -7.46 9.88
N LEU A 237 -19.57 -8.14 10.48
CA LEU A 237 -20.97 -8.04 10.07
C LEU A 237 -21.67 -6.79 10.65
N SER A 238 -20.98 -6.07 11.54
CA SER A 238 -21.51 -4.84 12.11
C SER A 238 -21.13 -3.65 11.20
N PRO A 239 -22.11 -2.91 10.65
CA PRO A 239 -21.87 -1.81 9.72
C PRO A 239 -21.19 -0.60 10.38
N GLU A 240 -21.11 -0.57 11.71
CA GLU A 240 -20.52 0.52 12.50
C GLU A 240 -19.01 0.37 12.69
N GLN A 241 -18.40 -0.76 12.29
CA GLN A 241 -16.95 -0.91 12.38
C GLN A 241 -16.25 -0.23 11.21
N GLU A 242 -15.32 0.67 11.52
CA GLU A 242 -14.51 1.44 10.54
C GLU A 242 -13.80 0.52 9.53
N THR A 243 -13.30 -0.63 9.97
CA THR A 243 -12.68 -1.64 9.10
C THR A 243 -13.64 -2.18 8.04
N ASN A 244 -14.90 -2.43 8.41
CA ASN A 244 -15.92 -2.91 7.47
C ASN A 244 -16.28 -1.80 6.46
N GLN A 245 -16.48 -0.57 6.94
CA GLN A 245 -16.76 0.58 6.07
C GLN A 245 -15.64 0.79 5.05
N HIS A 246 -14.38 0.69 5.48
CA HIS A 246 -13.21 0.79 4.62
C HIS A 246 -13.15 -0.33 3.56
N VAL A 247 -13.36 -1.58 3.94
CA VAL A 247 -13.39 -2.72 3.01
C VAL A 247 -14.53 -2.58 1.99
N MET A 248 -15.70 -2.14 2.44
CA MET A 248 -16.85 -1.88 1.58
C MET A 248 -16.58 -0.72 0.61
N ALA A 249 -15.94 0.35 1.07
CA ALA A 249 -15.52 1.46 0.22
C ALA A 249 -14.53 1.00 -0.87
N CYS A 250 -13.57 0.13 -0.53
CA CYS A 250 -12.66 -0.49 -1.50
C CYS A 250 -13.44 -1.29 -2.57
N GLY A 251 -14.40 -2.11 -2.14
CA GLY A 251 -15.24 -2.90 -3.05
C GLY A 251 -16.14 -2.06 -3.94
N GLN A 252 -16.72 -0.99 -3.41
CA GLN A 252 -17.51 -0.02 -4.19
C GLN A 252 -16.65 0.66 -5.25
N ARG A 253 -15.41 1.02 -4.93
CA ARG A 253 -14.49 1.66 -5.88
C ARG A 253 -14.12 0.74 -7.04
N LEU A 254 -13.89 -0.56 -6.78
CA LEU A 254 -13.71 -1.56 -7.84
C LEU A 254 -14.96 -1.70 -8.72
N THR A 255 -16.13 -1.76 -8.09
CA THR A 255 -17.42 -1.88 -8.78
C THR A 255 -17.70 -0.67 -9.68
N ALA A 256 -17.44 0.53 -9.18
CA ALA A 256 -17.58 1.78 -9.92
C ALA A 256 -16.62 1.85 -11.13
N ALA A 257 -15.45 1.21 -11.02
CA ALA A 257 -14.49 1.08 -12.12
C ALA A 257 -14.82 -0.06 -13.11
N GLY A 258 -15.94 -0.76 -12.93
CA GLY A 258 -16.38 -1.87 -13.79
C GLY A 258 -15.59 -3.17 -13.60
N ILE A 259 -14.89 -3.33 -12.47
CA ILE A 259 -14.05 -4.49 -12.18
C ILE A 259 -14.85 -5.52 -11.39
N GLN A 260 -14.76 -6.80 -11.80
CA GLN A 260 -15.34 -7.88 -11.03
C GLN A 260 -14.55 -8.09 -9.72
N GLY A 261 -15.18 -7.75 -8.60
CA GLY A 261 -14.63 -7.92 -7.26
C GLY A 261 -15.19 -9.16 -6.54
N GLN A 262 -14.35 -9.86 -5.78
CA GLN A 262 -14.76 -10.86 -4.79
C GLN A 262 -14.19 -10.50 -3.44
N LEU A 263 -15.00 -10.50 -2.38
CA LEU A 263 -14.53 -10.30 -1.01
C LEU A 263 -14.34 -11.64 -0.31
N LYS A 264 -13.13 -11.88 0.23
CA LYS A 264 -12.82 -13.01 1.12
C LYS A 264 -12.49 -12.49 2.50
N LEU A 265 -13.33 -12.88 3.46
CA LEU A 265 -13.12 -12.65 4.88
C LEU A 265 -12.49 -13.90 5.48
N ARG A 266 -11.35 -13.74 6.16
CA ARG A 266 -10.69 -14.81 6.92
C ARG A 266 -10.56 -14.41 8.40
N GLN A 267 -10.23 -15.39 9.23
CA GLN A 267 -9.92 -15.17 10.63
C GLN A 267 -8.62 -15.89 10.98
N GLY A 268 -7.68 -15.18 11.58
CA GLY A 268 -6.39 -15.73 11.97
C GLY A 268 -5.27 -14.70 11.92
N GLU A 269 -4.05 -15.21 11.88
CA GLU A 269 -2.86 -14.40 11.68
C GLU A 269 -2.76 -13.97 10.21
N LEU A 270 -2.65 -12.67 9.96
CA LEU A 270 -2.73 -12.07 8.61
C LEU A 270 -1.73 -12.72 7.64
N GLU A 271 -0.46 -12.88 8.04
CA GLU A 271 0.57 -13.49 7.20
C GLU A 271 0.27 -14.96 6.84
N HIS A 272 -0.36 -15.71 7.75
CA HIS A 272 -0.70 -17.10 7.53
C HIS A 272 -1.86 -17.26 6.55
N GLU A 273 -2.90 -16.45 6.72
CA GLU A 273 -4.08 -16.49 5.86
C GLU A 273 -3.76 -16.01 4.44
N ILE A 274 -2.88 -15.00 4.28
CA ILE A 274 -2.40 -14.59 2.96
C ILE A 274 -1.62 -15.73 2.29
N ALA A 275 -0.67 -16.34 2.99
CA ALA A 275 0.13 -17.43 2.42
C ALA A 275 -0.74 -18.66 2.07
N GLY A 276 -1.71 -18.99 2.92
CA GLY A 276 -2.67 -20.06 2.66
C GLY A 276 -3.56 -19.77 1.44
N GLU A 277 -4.05 -18.54 1.29
CA GLU A 277 -4.85 -18.12 0.15
C GLU A 277 -4.04 -18.11 -1.16
N VAL A 278 -2.79 -17.66 -1.11
CA VAL A 278 -1.86 -17.73 -2.26
C VAL A 278 -1.54 -19.17 -2.63
N GLY A 279 -1.32 -20.05 -1.65
CA GLY A 279 -1.03 -21.47 -1.90
C GLY A 279 -2.21 -22.25 -2.49
N GLN A 280 -3.44 -21.84 -2.19
CA GLN A 280 -4.66 -22.49 -2.69
C GLN A 280 -5.21 -21.85 -3.97
N GLY A 281 -4.94 -20.56 -4.18
CA GLY A 281 -5.50 -19.78 -5.27
C GLY A 281 -4.56 -19.67 -6.47
N CYS A 282 -5.12 -19.74 -7.67
CA CYS A 282 -4.39 -19.38 -8.89
C CYS A 282 -4.46 -17.87 -9.11
N TYR A 283 -3.58 -17.12 -8.45
CA TYR A 283 -3.44 -15.68 -8.67
C TYR A 283 -2.28 -15.40 -9.65
N ASP A 284 -2.40 -14.34 -10.43
CA ASP A 284 -1.34 -13.86 -11.33
C ASP A 284 -0.54 -12.71 -10.69
N LEU A 285 -1.14 -11.99 -9.75
CA LEU A 285 -0.51 -10.89 -9.02
C LEU A 285 -1.03 -10.85 -7.59
N VAL A 286 -0.14 -10.67 -6.62
CA VAL A 286 -0.49 -10.27 -5.25
C VAL A 286 -0.11 -8.82 -5.06
N THR A 287 -0.98 -8.04 -4.42
CA THR A 287 -0.70 -6.64 -4.11
C THR A 287 -0.91 -6.35 -2.64
N ILE A 288 0.07 -5.68 -2.05
CA ILE A 288 0.15 -5.42 -0.62
C ILE A 288 0.63 -3.99 -0.40
N ALA A 289 -0.06 -3.23 0.45
CA ALA A 289 0.46 -1.98 0.97
C ALA A 289 1.54 -2.25 2.02
N ALA A 290 2.72 -1.65 1.84
CA ALA A 290 3.77 -1.67 2.85
C ALA A 290 3.48 -0.64 3.93
N GLU A 291 3.54 -1.05 5.19
CA GLU A 291 3.69 -0.11 6.30
C GLU A 291 5.17 0.12 6.58
N ALA A 292 5.51 1.38 6.88
CA ALA A 292 6.84 1.77 7.29
C ALA A 292 7.95 1.20 6.35
N HIS A 293 8.84 0.39 6.92
CA HIS A 293 9.98 -0.18 6.23
C HIS A 293 9.67 -1.47 5.45
N GLY A 294 8.42 -1.94 5.45
CA GLY A 294 8.01 -3.13 4.71
C GLY A 294 8.23 -4.47 5.43
N ASP A 295 8.49 -4.46 6.75
CA ASP A 295 8.75 -5.69 7.52
C ASP A 295 7.56 -6.67 7.46
N PHE A 296 6.33 -6.16 7.39
CA PHE A 296 5.13 -6.99 7.18
C PHE A 296 5.19 -7.74 5.84
N VAL A 297 5.53 -7.06 4.76
CA VAL A 297 5.63 -7.65 3.42
C VAL A 297 6.70 -8.73 3.39
N GLN A 298 7.84 -8.49 4.07
CA GLN A 298 8.89 -9.50 4.21
C GLN A 298 8.36 -10.77 4.89
N ARG A 299 7.64 -10.65 6.01
CA ARG A 299 7.05 -11.81 6.71
C ARG A 299 6.04 -12.56 5.84
N VAL A 300 5.18 -11.84 5.11
CA VAL A 300 4.22 -12.45 4.18
C VAL A 300 4.96 -13.24 3.09
N LEU A 301 5.97 -12.65 2.45
CA LEU A 301 6.74 -13.30 1.39
C LEU A 301 7.46 -14.55 1.91
N SER A 302 8.12 -14.46 3.07
CA SER A 302 8.74 -15.62 3.72
C SER A 302 7.73 -16.74 4.03
N ARG A 303 6.47 -16.38 4.34
CA ARG A 303 5.41 -17.37 4.60
C ARG A 303 4.87 -18.00 3.33
N ILE A 304 4.71 -17.21 2.26
CA ILE A 304 4.38 -17.71 0.92
C ILE A 304 5.43 -18.72 0.46
N ASP A 305 6.72 -18.39 0.62
CA ASP A 305 7.83 -19.28 0.25
C ASP A 305 7.80 -20.59 1.04
N GLY A 306 7.38 -20.54 2.31
CA GLY A 306 7.24 -21.73 3.14
C GLY A 306 6.04 -22.63 2.80
N VAL A 307 4.92 -22.06 2.35
CA VAL A 307 3.69 -22.80 2.02
C VAL A 307 3.69 -23.27 0.55
N ALA A 308 4.32 -22.49 -0.33
CA ALA A 308 4.37 -22.74 -1.76
C ALA A 308 5.76 -22.36 -2.31
N ALA A 309 6.76 -23.21 -2.05
CA ALA A 309 8.15 -22.97 -2.44
C ALA A 309 8.35 -22.73 -3.95
N ASP A 310 7.52 -23.37 -4.78
CA ASP A 310 7.52 -23.19 -6.23
C ASP A 310 6.63 -22.02 -6.71
N CYS A 311 6.06 -21.25 -5.78
CA CYS A 311 5.24 -20.09 -6.12
C CYS A 311 6.13 -18.98 -6.72
N ARG A 312 5.96 -18.79 -8.03
CA ARG A 312 6.67 -17.81 -8.85
C ARG A 312 5.81 -16.54 -9.08
N LEU A 313 4.89 -16.26 -8.16
CA LEU A 313 3.88 -15.22 -8.23
C LEU A 313 4.49 -13.82 -8.07
N PRO A 314 4.34 -12.92 -9.05
CA PRO A 314 4.76 -11.53 -8.88
C PRO A 314 4.03 -10.84 -7.73
N VAL A 315 4.74 -9.95 -7.02
CA VAL A 315 4.20 -9.21 -5.88
C VAL A 315 4.41 -7.72 -6.06
N LEU A 316 3.32 -6.97 -6.14
CA LEU A 316 3.33 -5.52 -6.16
C LEU A 316 3.24 -4.99 -4.72
N VAL A 317 4.28 -4.31 -4.30
CA VAL A 317 4.40 -3.70 -2.97
C VAL A 317 4.21 -2.21 -3.14
N ILE A 318 3.10 -1.69 -2.63
CA ILE A 318 2.82 -0.26 -2.67
C ILE A 318 3.50 0.39 -1.47
N LYS A 319 4.34 1.37 -1.74
CA LYS A 319 5.01 2.20 -0.75
C LYS A 319 4.58 3.65 -0.91
N PRO A 320 4.63 4.46 0.15
CA PRO A 320 4.55 5.89 -0.02
C PRO A 320 5.73 6.33 -0.90
N LEU A 321 5.43 7.11 -1.93
CA LEU A 321 6.48 7.74 -2.73
C LEU A 321 7.16 8.78 -1.86
N ALA A 322 8.48 8.63 -1.64
CA ALA A 322 9.26 9.70 -1.02
C ALA A 322 9.49 10.80 -2.06
N ASP A 323 9.32 12.05 -1.64
CA ASP A 323 9.69 13.24 -2.41
C ASP A 323 11.11 13.69 -2.06
#